data_AF-A0A7J7YDR1-F1
#
_entry.id   AF-A0A7J7YDR1-F1
#
_cell.length_a   1.000
_cell.length_b   1.000
_cell.length_c   1.000
_cell.angle_alpha   90.00
_cell.angle_beta   90.00
_cell.angle_gamma   90.00
#
_symmetry.space_group_name_H-M   'P 1'
#
loop_
_entity.id
_entity.type
_entity.pdbx_description
1 polymer ?
#
loop_
_entity_poly.entity_id
_entity_poly.type
_entity_poly.pdbx_seq_one_letter_code
_entity_poly.pdbx_strand_id
1 'polypeptide(L)'
;MSLKGTTVTPDKRKGLVHIQQTDDSLIHFCWKDRTSGNVEDDLIIFPDDCEFKRVPQCPNRRVYVLKFKAGCKWLFFWMQEPKADQDEEHFQKVNEYLNNPQMPRALGASGSGGHELSALGGKGGLQSLLGNMSHS
;
A
#
# COMPACT_ATOMS: atom_id res chain seq x y z
N MET A 1 2.09 -3.79 -14.06
CA MET A 1 1.65 -4.83 -15.01
C MET A 1 0.51 -4.37 -15.93
N SER A 2 0.78 -4.02 -17.19
CA SER A 2 -0.31 -3.57 -18.07
C SER A 2 -1.19 -4.74 -18.55
N LEU A 3 -2.51 -4.52 -18.58
CA LEU A 3 -3.48 -5.43 -19.19
C LEU A 3 -3.67 -5.06 -20.66
N LYS A 4 -3.39 -5.99 -21.58
CA LYS A 4 -3.69 -5.86 -23.01
C LYS A 4 -4.62 -7.00 -23.42
N GLY A 5 -5.88 -6.68 -23.69
CA GLY A 5 -6.91 -7.68 -23.92
C GLY A 5 -7.10 -8.57 -22.69
N THR A 6 -6.82 -9.86 -22.82
CA THR A 6 -6.85 -10.84 -21.70
C THR A 6 -5.47 -11.12 -21.11
N THR A 7 -4.41 -10.50 -21.63
CA THR A 7 -3.02 -10.77 -21.24
C THR A 7 -2.48 -9.69 -20.32
N VAL A 8 -2.11 -10.08 -19.10
CA VAL A 8 -1.39 -9.22 -18.14
C VAL A 8 0.11 -9.35 -18.38
N THR A 9 0.78 -8.24 -18.70
CA THR A 9 2.23 -8.19 -18.91
C THR A 9 2.92 -7.53 -17.72
N PRO A 10 3.92 -8.16 -17.08
CA PRO A 10 4.61 -7.55 -15.95
C PRO A 10 5.38 -6.30 -16.36
N ASP A 11 5.33 -5.27 -15.50
CA ASP A 11 6.27 -4.16 -15.58
C ASP A 11 7.58 -4.59 -14.92
N LYS A 12 8.71 -4.42 -15.63
CA LYS A 12 10.05 -4.82 -15.16
C LYS A 12 10.67 -3.80 -14.20
N ARG A 13 10.11 -2.60 -14.08
CA ARG A 13 10.62 -1.54 -13.22
C ARG A 13 10.51 -1.91 -11.75
N LYS A 14 11.43 -1.37 -10.94
CA LYS A 14 11.40 -1.58 -9.49
C LYS A 14 10.39 -0.63 -8.88
N GLY A 15 9.30 -1.18 -8.37
CA GLY A 15 8.18 -0.42 -7.83
C GLY A 15 8.08 -0.47 -6.32
N LEU A 16 7.48 0.55 -5.73
CA LEU A 16 7.06 0.58 -4.34
C LEU A 16 5.57 0.98 -4.26
N VAL A 17 4.75 0.05 -3.81
CA VAL A 17 3.41 0.39 -3.30
C VAL A 17 3.56 0.91 -1.88
N HIS A 18 2.89 2.01 -1.59
CA HIS A 18 2.68 2.47 -0.22
C HIS A 18 1.28 3.04 -0.09
N ILE A 19 0.78 3.01 1.14
CA ILE A 19 -0.49 3.62 1.50
C ILE A 19 -0.16 4.82 2.38
N GLN A 20 -0.73 5.96 2.04
CA GLN A 20 -0.57 7.19 2.80
C GLN A 20 -1.95 7.72 3.18
N GLN A 21 -2.13 8.06 4.44
CA GLN A 21 -3.26 8.88 4.86
C GLN A 21 -2.82 10.35 4.84
N THR A 22 -3.56 11.18 4.12
CA THR A 22 -3.35 12.63 4.05
C THR A 22 -4.09 13.35 5.19
N ASP A 23 -3.78 14.63 5.36
CA ASP A 23 -4.31 15.52 6.38
C ASP A 23 -5.81 15.81 6.23
N ASP A 24 -6.36 15.62 5.03
CA ASP A 24 -7.80 15.59 4.76
C ASP A 24 -8.46 14.23 5.10
N SER A 25 -7.71 13.32 5.72
CA SER A 25 -8.11 11.95 6.10
C SER A 25 -8.38 11.01 4.93
N LEU A 26 -8.06 11.38 3.69
CA LEU A 26 -8.17 10.50 2.53
C LEU A 26 -7.04 9.46 2.52
N ILE A 27 -7.35 8.28 1.98
CA ILE A 27 -6.39 7.19 1.83
C ILE A 27 -5.90 7.16 0.40
N HIS A 28 -4.60 7.41 0.24
CA HIS A 28 -3.90 7.36 -1.02
C HIS A 28 -3.21 6.00 -1.16
N PHE A 29 -3.61 5.24 -2.16
CA PHE A 29 -2.90 4.07 -2.63
C PHE A 29 -1.96 4.51 -3.75
N CYS A 30 -0.65 4.49 -3.47
CA CYS A 30 0.36 5.06 -4.36
C CYS A 30 1.29 3.98 -4.91
N TRP A 31 1.64 4.09 -6.19
CA TRP A 31 2.74 3.36 -6.79
C TRP A 31 3.86 4.32 -7.21
N LYS A 32 5.06 4.02 -6.71
CA LYS A 32 6.27 4.82 -6.93
C LYS A 32 7.32 4.02 -7.68
N ASP A 33 7.85 4.59 -8.76
CA ASP A 33 9.05 4.06 -9.41
C ASP A 33 10.27 4.33 -8.52
N ARG A 34 10.97 3.28 -8.12
CA ARG A 34 12.16 3.37 -7.26
C ARG A 34 13.41 3.83 -8.04
N THR A 35 13.41 3.71 -9.37
CA THR A 35 14.54 4.16 -10.18
C THR A 35 14.52 5.67 -10.34
N SER A 36 13.39 6.26 -10.73
CA SER A 36 13.24 7.71 -10.85
C SER A 36 12.91 8.41 -9.52
N GLY A 37 12.25 7.71 -8.61
CA GLY A 37 11.72 8.29 -7.37
C GLY A 37 10.37 9.00 -7.55
N ASN A 38 9.74 8.90 -8.71
CA ASN A 38 8.46 9.54 -9.00
C ASN A 38 7.28 8.64 -8.61
N VAL A 39 6.22 9.26 -8.06
CA VAL A 39 4.92 8.60 -7.90
C VAL A 39 4.22 8.69 -9.24
N GLU A 40 3.94 7.54 -9.86
CA GLU A 40 3.24 7.50 -11.17
C GLU A 40 1.75 7.24 -11.02
N ASP A 41 1.35 6.47 -10.00
CA ASP A 41 -0.06 6.27 -9.65
C ASP A 41 -0.33 6.77 -8.24
N ASP A 42 -1.38 7.56 -8.11
CA ASP A 42 -1.92 8.04 -6.85
C ASP A 42 -3.46 7.92 -6.91
N LEU A 43 -4.00 6.99 -6.14
CA LEU A 43 -5.42 6.66 -6.14
C LEU A 43 -6.01 6.95 -4.76
N ILE A 44 -6.98 7.85 -4.70
CA ILE A 44 -7.81 8.02 -3.51
C ILE A 44 -8.77 6.84 -3.42
N ILE A 45 -8.70 6.10 -2.33
CA ILE A 45 -9.53 4.92 -2.04
C ILE A 45 -10.41 5.23 -0.84
N PHE A 46 -11.72 5.07 -0.99
CA PHE A 46 -12.62 5.08 0.16
C PHE A 46 -12.72 3.68 0.78
N PRO A 47 -13.03 3.59 2.09
CA PRO A 47 -13.35 2.32 2.71
C PRO A 47 -14.39 1.55 1.89
N ASP A 48 -14.18 0.25 1.75
CA ASP A 48 -15.01 -0.64 0.95
C ASP A 48 -15.00 -0.45 -0.57
N ASP A 49 -14.29 0.52 -1.14
CA ASP A 49 -14.23 0.69 -2.61
C ASP A 49 -13.42 -0.39 -3.30
N CYS A 50 -12.40 -0.92 -2.62
CA CYS A 50 -11.43 -1.84 -3.20
C CYS A 50 -11.22 -3.08 -2.35
N GLU A 51 -10.89 -4.16 -3.03
CA GLU A 51 -10.43 -5.39 -2.39
C GLU A 51 -9.10 -5.79 -3.02
N PHE A 52 -8.07 -5.90 -2.19
CA PHE A 52 -6.79 -6.44 -2.61
C PHE A 52 -6.88 -7.97 -2.50
N LYS A 53 -6.54 -8.70 -3.57
CA LYS A 53 -6.60 -10.18 -3.63
C LYS A 53 -5.35 -10.78 -4.23
N ARG A 54 -4.97 -11.99 -3.79
CA ARG A 54 -4.00 -12.82 -4.51
C ARG A 54 -4.63 -13.40 -5.77
N VAL A 55 -3.86 -13.46 -6.87
CA VAL A 55 -4.30 -14.06 -8.15
C VAL A 55 -3.94 -15.54 -8.18
N PRO A 56 -4.90 -16.48 -8.07
CA PRO A 56 -4.61 -17.91 -7.92
C PRO A 56 -4.08 -18.55 -9.20
N GLN A 57 -4.36 -17.97 -10.37
CA GLN A 57 -3.87 -18.49 -11.66
C GLN A 57 -2.34 -18.35 -11.83
N CYS A 58 -1.68 -17.64 -10.92
CA CYS A 58 -0.25 -17.36 -10.93
C CYS A 58 0.44 -17.81 -9.62
N PRO A 59 0.41 -19.11 -9.25
CA PRO A 59 0.81 -19.58 -7.93
C PRO A 59 2.28 -19.29 -7.58
N ASN A 60 3.18 -19.24 -8.57
CA ASN A 60 4.61 -19.01 -8.35
C ASN A 60 5.03 -17.54 -8.47
N ARG A 61 4.12 -16.63 -8.83
CA ARG A 61 4.50 -15.27 -9.27
C ARG A 61 4.14 -14.14 -8.31
N ARG A 62 3.63 -14.47 -7.11
CA ARG A 62 3.33 -13.48 -6.05
C ARG A 62 2.58 -12.27 -6.61
N VAL A 63 1.55 -12.57 -7.42
CA VAL A 63 0.72 -11.60 -8.13
C VAL A 63 -0.53 -11.32 -7.31
N TYR A 64 -0.84 -10.04 -7.17
CA TYR A 64 -1.99 -9.53 -6.45
C TYR A 64 -2.79 -8.61 -7.38
N VAL A 65 -4.05 -8.38 -7.06
CA VAL A 65 -4.93 -7.49 -7.80
C VAL A 65 -5.64 -6.57 -6.82
N LEU A 66 -5.58 -5.27 -7.06
CA LEU A 66 -6.48 -4.29 -6.47
C LEU A 66 -7.72 -4.23 -7.36
N LYS A 67 -8.81 -4.80 -6.88
CA LYS A 67 -10.09 -4.85 -7.58
C LYS A 67 -11.02 -3.79 -7.01
N PHE A 68 -11.41 -2.83 -7.85
CA PHE A 68 -12.48 -1.90 -7.51
C PHE A 68 -13.81 -2.65 -7.49
N LYS A 69 -14.57 -2.51 -6.40
CA LYS A 69 -15.91 -3.11 -6.26
C LYS A 69 -16.90 -2.42 -7.19
N ALA A 70 -16.75 -1.10 -7.37
CA ALA A 70 -17.46 -0.32 -8.37
C ALA A 70 -16.67 -0.28 -9.70
N GLY A 71 -17.31 -0.69 -10.80
CA GLY A 71 -16.74 -0.65 -12.15
C GLY A 71 -15.93 -1.88 -12.55
N CYS A 72 -15.17 -1.75 -13.64
CA CYS A 72 -14.38 -2.84 -14.25
C CYS A 72 -12.87 -2.56 -14.20
N LYS A 73 -12.41 -1.65 -13.33
CA LYS A 73 -10.98 -1.32 -13.20
C LYS A 73 -10.29 -2.34 -12.32
N TRP A 74 -9.36 -3.10 -12.90
CA TRP A 74 -8.51 -4.04 -12.18
C TRP A 74 -7.07 -3.61 -12.31
N LEU A 75 -6.38 -3.65 -11.18
CA LEU A 75 -4.99 -3.26 -11.10
C LEU A 75 -4.14 -4.44 -10.61
N PHE A 76 -3.24 -4.98 -11.45
CA PHE A 76 -2.35 -6.12 -11.17
C PHE A 76 -0.93 -5.78 -10.67
N PHE A 77 -0.62 -6.22 -9.46
CA PHE A 77 0.64 -5.98 -8.76
C PHE A 77 1.46 -7.27 -8.66
N TRP A 78 2.78 -7.20 -8.65
CA TRP A 78 3.63 -8.33 -8.26
C TRP A 78 4.65 -7.94 -7.19
N MET A 79 4.85 -8.83 -6.21
CA MET A 79 5.82 -8.65 -5.12
C MET A 79 7.25 -8.67 -5.65
N GLN A 80 8.09 -7.72 -5.20
CA GLN A 80 9.52 -7.72 -5.48
C GLN A 80 10.39 -7.84 -4.22
N GLU A 81 9.79 -8.09 -3.04
CA GLU A 81 10.56 -8.47 -1.86
C GLU A 81 11.36 -9.76 -2.14
N PRO A 82 12.62 -9.88 -1.68
CA PRO A 82 13.46 -11.03 -2.01
C PRO A 82 12.94 -12.33 -1.39
N LYS A 83 12.21 -12.23 -0.27
CA LYS A 83 11.60 -13.35 0.44
C LYS A 83 10.09 -13.25 0.38
N ALA A 84 9.41 -14.40 0.40
CA ALA A 84 7.94 -14.48 0.38
C ALA A 84 7.32 -14.56 1.78
N ASP A 85 8.14 -14.59 2.84
CA ASP A 85 7.69 -14.85 4.21
C ASP A 85 6.72 -13.77 4.74
N GLN A 86 6.85 -12.54 4.24
CA GLN A 86 6.02 -11.40 4.65
C GLN A 86 4.88 -11.10 3.67
N ASP A 87 4.69 -11.91 2.63
CA ASP A 87 3.74 -11.60 1.58
C ASP A 87 2.31 -11.45 2.09
N GLU A 88 1.91 -12.42 2.91
CA GLU A 88 0.58 -12.49 3.51
C GLU A 88 0.36 -11.34 4.50
N GLU A 89 1.39 -10.97 5.28
CA GLU A 89 1.32 -9.85 6.21
C GLU A 89 1.15 -8.51 5.47
N HIS A 90 1.96 -8.28 4.42
CA HIS A 90 1.86 -7.08 3.60
C HIS A 90 0.49 -6.96 2.95
N PHE A 91 -0.01 -8.08 2.42
CA PHE A 91 -1.34 -8.20 1.84
C PHE A 91 -2.45 -7.85 2.85
N GLN A 92 -2.39 -8.39 4.07
CA GLN A 92 -3.37 -8.13 5.11
C GLN A 92 -3.36 -6.66 5.55
N LYS A 93 -2.17 -6.09 5.76
CA LYS A 93 -2.00 -4.67 6.11
C LYS A 93 -2.56 -3.74 5.03
N VAL A 94 -2.35 -4.07 3.75
CA VAL A 94 -2.94 -3.29 2.65
C VAL A 94 -4.46 -3.27 2.75
N ASN A 95 -5.11 -4.43 2.89
CA ASN A 95 -6.56 -4.49 3.02
C ASN A 95 -7.07 -3.79 4.29
N GLU A 96 -6.35 -3.89 5.39
CA GLU A 96 -6.67 -3.19 6.64
C GLU A 96 -6.63 -1.67 6.47
N TYR A 97 -5.53 -1.12 5.95
CA TYR A 97 -5.40 0.34 5.77
C TYR A 97 -6.38 0.90 4.75
N LEU A 98 -6.76 0.13 3.72
CA LEU A 98 -7.73 0.56 2.71
C LEU A 98 -9.17 0.57 3.24
N ASN A 99 -9.56 -0.42 4.07
CA ASN A 99 -10.96 -0.59 4.48
C ASN A 99 -11.25 -0.16 5.92
N ASN A 100 -10.22 -0.08 6.76
CA ASN A 100 -10.31 0.37 8.13
C ASN A 100 -9.19 1.37 8.41
N PRO A 101 -9.26 2.58 7.82
CA PRO A 101 -8.28 3.63 8.07
C PRO A 101 -8.43 4.15 9.50
N GLN A 102 -7.89 3.40 10.46
CA GLN A 102 -7.62 3.92 11.78
C GLN A 102 -6.47 4.89 11.60
N MET A 103 -6.72 6.17 11.88
CA MET A 103 -5.62 7.09 12.17
C MET A 103 -4.70 6.35 13.15
N PRO A 104 -3.40 6.21 12.87
CA PRO A 104 -2.46 5.94 13.93
C PRO A 104 -2.56 7.15 14.86
N ARG A 105 -3.44 7.07 15.87
CA ARG A 105 -3.17 7.74 17.12
C ARG A 105 -1.79 7.21 17.47
N ALA A 106 -0.80 8.10 17.43
CA ALA A 106 0.53 7.83 17.95
C ALA A 106 0.37 6.93 19.17
N LEU A 107 1.01 5.76 19.16
CA LEU A 107 1.03 4.80 20.27
C LEU A 107 1.18 5.59 21.58
N GLY A 108 0.07 5.76 22.28
CA GLY A 108 -0.07 6.83 23.26
C GLY A 108 -1.40 6.72 23.99
N ALA A 109 -1.68 5.54 24.52
CA ALA A 109 -2.76 5.35 25.47
C ALA A 109 -2.38 4.25 26.46
N SER A 110 -1.41 4.56 27.32
CA SER A 110 -1.23 3.93 28.63
C SER A 110 -0.40 4.90 29.47
N GLY A 111 -1.05 5.70 30.31
CA GLY A 111 -0.32 6.54 31.26
C GLY A 111 -1.08 7.77 31.69
N SER A 112 -1.59 7.71 32.91
CA SER A 112 -2.14 8.81 33.69
C SER A 112 -1.11 9.92 33.92
N GLY A 113 -1.56 11.19 33.90
CA GLY A 113 -0.91 12.27 34.64
C GLY A 113 -0.04 13.26 33.86
N GLY A 114 -0.44 14.53 33.93
CA GLY A 114 0.49 15.64 34.22
C GLY A 114 1.24 16.31 33.06
N HIS A 115 0.99 17.62 32.96
CA HIS A 115 1.98 18.67 32.70
C HIS A 115 2.63 18.78 31.31
N GLU A 116 2.29 19.90 30.64
CA GLU A 116 3.21 20.93 30.11
C GLU A 116 4.51 20.55 29.38
N LEU A 117 4.81 21.38 28.38
CA LEU A 117 6.13 21.70 27.80
C LEU A 117 6.62 20.88 26.60
N SER A 118 6.61 21.57 25.46
CA SER A 118 7.80 21.97 24.70
C SER A 118 8.87 20.93 24.36
N ALA A 119 9.21 21.00 23.07
CA ALA A 119 10.49 20.66 22.45
C ALA A 119 10.67 19.21 21.98
N LEU A 120 11.56 19.11 20.98
CA LEU A 120 12.04 17.93 20.26
C LEU A 120 11.12 17.54 19.09
N GLY A 121 11.34 18.00 17.85
CA GLY A 121 12.63 18.06 17.16
C GLY A 121 13.08 16.64 16.81
N GLY A 122 12.81 16.18 15.59
CA GLY A 122 13.35 14.90 15.12
C GLY A 122 12.60 14.26 13.96
N LYS A 123 13.14 14.44 12.76
CA LYS A 123 12.91 13.60 11.58
C LYS A 123 12.92 12.09 11.95
N GLY A 124 12.05 11.29 11.33
CA GLY A 124 12.45 9.93 10.94
C GLY A 124 11.53 8.76 11.28
N GLY A 125 10.39 8.93 11.94
CA GLY A 125 9.47 7.81 12.18
C GLY A 125 8.38 7.78 11.11
N LEU A 126 8.43 6.84 10.17
CA LEU A 126 7.31 6.21 9.43
C LEU A 126 7.71 5.65 8.04
N GLN A 127 8.95 5.85 7.58
CA GLN A 127 9.38 5.39 6.24
C GLN A 127 9.69 3.89 6.11
N SER A 128 9.48 3.06 7.13
CA SER A 128 10.09 1.72 7.16
C SER A 128 9.15 0.53 7.00
N LEU A 129 7.84 0.70 6.81
CA LEU A 129 6.94 -0.43 7.10
C LEU A 129 6.49 -1.34 5.96
N LEU A 130 6.44 -0.99 4.67
CA LEU A 130 5.94 -1.97 3.69
C LEU A 130 6.63 -1.84 2.33
N GLY A 131 7.50 -2.81 2.05
CA GLY A 131 8.34 -2.89 0.87
C GLY A 131 7.68 -3.57 -0.32
N ASN A 132 8.06 -3.05 -1.50
CA ASN A 132 8.12 -3.68 -2.82
C ASN A 132 6.92 -4.49 -3.32
N MET A 133 5.86 -3.80 -3.75
CA MET A 133 4.91 -4.32 -4.74
C MET A 133 4.86 -3.41 -5.98
N SER A 134 4.55 -3.98 -7.15
CA SER A 134 4.69 -3.27 -8.43
C SER A 134 3.55 -3.42 -9.44
N HIS A 135 3.00 -2.30 -9.96
CA HIS A 135 1.82 -2.17 -10.85
C HIS A 135 1.95 -0.92 -11.74
N SER A 136 2.00 -1.02 -13.06
CA SER A 136 0.98 -0.72 -14.11
C SER A 136 0.39 0.69 -14.16
#